data_AF-A0A3M0XG69-F1
#
_entry.id   AF-A0A3M0XG69-F1
#
_cell.length_a   1.000
_cell.length_b   1.000
_cell.length_c   1.000
_cell.angle_alpha   90.00
_cell.angle_beta   90.00
_cell.angle_gamma   90.00
#
_symmetry.space_group_name_H-M   'P 1'
#
loop_
_entity.id
_entity.type
_entity.pdbx_description
1 polymer ?
#
loop_
_entity_poly.entity_id
_entity_poly.type
_entity_poly.pdbx_seq_one_letter_code
_entity_poly.pdbx_strand_id
1 'polypeptide(L)'
;MDWPQLVPLHAIEQTLERLERGYYITAHIPFSEQLAALLRKMGLKTLLIVRDPRDVVVSHAKYIARTPAHFLYEEYSTLSEPEQIMRSIEGVQKSAPNAPVLLSILDRYQSVLPWISESFNYTVRFERLIGPHGGGSRDAQIEELKNIARHLKIRCSSRDIEQIAAQIFGGTHTFRKGVISDWRNHFSEEHKRVFKEIAGQLLIDLGYEQDYDW
;
A
#
# COMPACT_ATOMS: atom_id res chain seq x y z
N MET A 1 -4.32 12.48 7.54
CA MET A 1 -4.66 12.28 6.11
C MET A 1 -4.63 10.79 5.85
N ASP A 2 -5.58 10.29 5.07
CA ASP A 2 -5.62 8.88 4.66
C ASP A 2 -5.10 8.71 3.22
N TRP A 3 -4.91 7.48 2.77
CA TRP A 3 -4.55 7.16 1.39
C TRP A 3 -5.82 6.88 0.55
N PRO A 4 -5.91 7.41 -0.69
CA PRO A 4 -4.97 8.29 -1.38
C PRO A 4 -5.08 9.77 -1.03
N GLN A 5 -3.95 10.47 -1.16
CA GLN A 5 -3.84 11.90 -0.92
C GLN A 5 -3.83 12.66 -2.24
N LEU A 6 -4.86 13.45 -2.46
CA LEU A 6 -4.89 14.43 -3.54
C LEU A 6 -4.00 15.61 -3.16
N VAL A 7 -2.90 15.75 -3.90
CA VAL A 7 -1.96 16.86 -3.72
C VAL A 7 -1.95 17.68 -5.01
N PRO A 8 -2.06 19.01 -4.96
CA PRO A 8 -1.96 19.84 -6.14
C PRO A 8 -0.65 19.60 -6.89
N LEU A 9 -0.72 19.48 -8.23
CA LEU A 9 0.44 19.14 -9.06
C LEU A 9 1.63 20.10 -8.84
N HIS A 10 1.36 21.39 -8.70
CA HIS A 10 2.41 22.40 -8.46
C HIS A 10 3.18 22.16 -7.15
N ALA A 11 2.51 21.68 -6.10
CA ALA A 11 3.16 21.38 -4.82
C ALA A 11 4.03 20.12 -4.93
N ILE A 12 3.59 19.14 -5.71
CA ILE A 12 4.40 17.95 -6.03
C ILE A 12 5.62 18.35 -6.85
N GLU A 13 5.45 19.16 -7.89
CA GLU A 13 6.54 19.64 -8.74
C GLU A 13 7.61 20.37 -7.93
N GLN A 14 7.23 21.33 -7.09
CA GLN A 14 8.18 22.03 -6.19
C GLN A 14 8.94 21.09 -5.25
N THR A 15 8.30 20.00 -4.81
CA THR A 15 8.94 18.98 -3.97
C THR A 15 9.95 18.17 -4.77
N LEU A 16 9.57 17.76 -5.99
CA LEU A 16 10.40 16.96 -6.89
C LEU A 16 11.59 17.75 -7.45
N GLU A 17 11.47 19.05 -7.68
CA GLU A 17 12.57 19.91 -8.12
C GLU A 17 13.73 19.97 -7.12
N ARG A 18 13.41 19.74 -5.83
CA ARG A 18 14.40 19.69 -4.74
C ARG A 18 14.96 18.28 -4.51
N LEU A 19 14.48 17.28 -5.26
CA LEU A 19 14.91 15.90 -5.09
C LEU A 19 16.30 15.70 -5.68
N GLU A 20 17.29 15.54 -4.80
CA GLU A 20 18.66 15.25 -5.20
C GLU A 20 18.84 13.80 -5.65
N ARG A 21 19.88 13.56 -6.46
CA ARG A 21 20.22 12.21 -6.92
C ARG A 21 20.57 11.31 -5.73
N GLY A 22 19.92 10.16 -5.66
CA GLY A 22 20.12 9.18 -4.58
C GLY A 22 19.15 9.33 -3.41
N TYR A 23 18.30 10.36 -3.44
CA TYR A 23 17.20 10.51 -2.49
C TYR A 23 15.89 9.98 -3.09
N TYR A 24 14.93 9.73 -2.21
CA TYR A 24 13.59 9.28 -2.57
C TYR A 24 12.56 10.04 -1.76
N ILE A 25 11.33 10.08 -2.27
CA ILE A 25 10.16 10.53 -1.52
C ILE A 25 9.16 9.38 -1.44
N THR A 26 8.38 9.37 -0.37
CA THR A 26 7.27 8.45 -0.19
C THR A 26 5.97 9.23 -0.21
N ALA A 27 4.99 8.76 -0.97
CA ALA A 27 3.69 9.40 -1.00
C ALA A 27 2.60 8.38 -1.36
N HIS A 28 1.36 8.71 -1.00
CA HIS A 28 0.17 7.93 -1.31
C HIS A 28 -0.69 8.65 -2.36
N ILE A 29 -0.08 9.06 -3.49
CA ILE A 29 -0.74 9.93 -4.47
C ILE A 29 -1.45 9.06 -5.52
N PRO A 30 -2.73 9.34 -5.85
CA PRO A 30 -3.42 8.61 -6.89
C PRO A 30 -2.82 8.91 -8.26
N PHE A 31 -3.03 8.00 -9.20
CA PHE A 31 -2.61 8.20 -10.57
C PHE A 31 -3.31 9.41 -11.19
N SER A 32 -2.54 10.17 -11.95
CA SER A 32 -3.07 11.15 -12.89
C SER A 32 -2.11 11.25 -14.07
N GLU A 33 -2.64 11.43 -15.27
CA GLU A 33 -1.85 11.60 -16.48
C GLU A 33 -0.88 12.78 -16.36
N GLN A 34 -1.29 13.86 -15.68
CA GLN A 34 -0.45 15.04 -15.48
C GLN A 34 0.77 14.72 -14.61
N LEU A 35 0.59 13.98 -13.51
CA LEU A 35 1.72 13.58 -12.66
C LEU A 35 2.59 12.54 -13.35
N ALA A 36 2.01 11.56 -14.05
CA ALA A 36 2.76 10.58 -14.82
C ALA A 36 3.63 11.25 -15.90
N ALA A 37 3.08 12.23 -16.61
CA ALA A 37 3.82 13.03 -17.59
C ALA A 37 4.97 13.83 -16.95
N LEU A 38 4.75 14.43 -15.77
CA LEU A 38 5.78 15.14 -15.01
C LEU A 38 6.93 14.20 -14.60
N LEU A 39 6.61 13.06 -13.98
CA LEU A 39 7.61 12.07 -13.55
C LEU A 39 8.42 11.53 -14.73
N ARG A 40 7.75 11.28 -15.87
CA ARG A 40 8.38 10.86 -17.12
C ARG A 40 9.34 11.92 -17.66
N LYS A 41 8.91 13.19 -17.69
CA LYS A 41 9.73 14.34 -18.12
C LYS A 41 10.98 14.49 -17.24
N MET A 42 10.84 14.28 -15.93
CA MET A 42 11.95 14.35 -14.97
C MET A 42 12.84 13.11 -14.99
N GLY A 43 12.46 12.04 -15.70
CA GLY A 43 13.21 10.79 -15.76
C GLY A 43 13.26 10.02 -14.43
N LEU A 44 12.29 10.25 -13.55
CA LEU A 44 12.21 9.62 -12.24
C LEU A 44 11.76 8.15 -12.35
N LYS A 45 12.22 7.33 -11.40
CA LYS A 45 11.77 5.94 -11.23
C LYS A 45 10.83 5.87 -10.04
N THR A 46 9.80 5.04 -10.13
CA THR A 46 8.83 4.85 -9.05
C THR A 46 8.74 3.38 -8.65
N LEU A 47 8.43 3.16 -7.37
CA LEU A 47 8.10 1.84 -6.84
C LEU A 47 6.67 1.91 -6.32
N LEU A 48 5.75 1.16 -6.92
CA LEU A 48 4.42 0.96 -6.37
C LEU A 48 4.43 -0.30 -5.50
N ILE A 49 4.28 -0.15 -4.19
CA ILE A 49 4.17 -1.30 -3.28
C ILE A 49 2.70 -1.70 -3.18
N VAL A 50 2.40 -2.94 -3.58
CA VAL A 50 1.07 -3.55 -3.49
C VAL A 50 1.11 -4.67 -2.45
N ARG A 51 0.04 -4.78 -1.67
CA ARG A 51 -0.18 -5.82 -0.65
C ARG A 51 -1.56 -6.45 -0.86
N ASP A 52 -1.83 -7.61 -0.27
CA ASP A 52 -3.18 -8.18 -0.21
C ASP A 52 -4.17 -7.13 0.37
N PRO A 53 -5.18 -6.70 -0.40
CA PRO A 53 -6.20 -5.74 0.04
C PRO A 53 -6.86 -6.12 1.38
N ARG A 54 -6.99 -7.41 1.68
CA ARG A 54 -7.59 -7.91 2.94
C ARG A 54 -6.68 -7.66 4.13
N ASP A 55 -5.37 -7.85 3.98
CA ASP A 55 -4.39 -7.50 5.01
C ASP A 55 -4.28 -5.99 5.20
N VAL A 56 -4.46 -5.23 4.11
CA VAL A 56 -4.48 -3.76 4.16
C VAL A 56 -5.59 -3.27 5.07
N VAL A 57 -6.84 -3.72 4.89
CA VAL A 57 -7.96 -3.24 5.73
C VAL A 57 -7.79 -3.59 7.20
N VAL A 58 -7.24 -4.77 7.53
CA VAL A 58 -6.94 -5.15 8.92
C VAL A 58 -5.83 -4.31 9.52
N SER A 59 -4.75 -4.08 8.76
CA SER A 59 -3.64 -3.24 9.20
C SER A 59 -4.11 -1.79 9.41
N HIS A 60 -4.96 -1.30 8.50
CA HIS A 60 -5.51 0.04 8.50
C HIS A 60 -6.43 0.30 9.70
N ALA A 61 -7.40 -0.60 9.93
CA ALA A 61 -8.30 -0.53 11.08
C ALA A 61 -7.54 -0.35 12.41
N LYS A 62 -6.50 -1.17 12.61
CA LYS A 62 -5.65 -1.13 13.81
C LYS A 62 -4.76 0.10 13.89
N TYR A 63 -4.30 0.61 12.75
CA TYR A 63 -3.50 1.83 12.70
C TYR A 63 -4.35 3.02 13.12
N ILE A 64 -5.54 3.19 12.54
CA ILE A 64 -6.43 4.31 12.87
C ILE A 64 -6.80 4.25 14.36
N ALA A 65 -7.23 3.11 14.87
CA ALA A 65 -7.64 2.95 16.26
C ALA A 65 -6.54 3.26 17.29
N ARG A 66 -5.27 3.40 16.86
CA ARG A 66 -4.10 3.69 17.70
C ARG A 66 -3.40 5.00 17.35
N THR A 67 -3.95 5.78 16.43
CA THR A 67 -3.32 7.02 15.95
C THR A 67 -4.20 8.23 16.25
N PRO A 68 -4.05 8.88 17.42
CA PRO A 68 -4.85 10.05 17.82
C PRO A 68 -4.85 11.20 16.80
N ALA A 69 -3.79 11.34 16.01
CA ALA A 69 -3.70 12.35 14.96
C ALA A 69 -4.52 12.04 13.70
N HIS A 70 -5.11 10.84 13.58
CA HIS A 70 -5.93 10.47 12.44
C HIS A 70 -7.35 11.04 12.58
N PHE A 71 -7.93 11.58 11.51
CA PHE A 71 -9.25 12.24 11.57
C PHE A 71 -10.40 11.27 11.92
N LEU A 72 -10.20 9.97 11.74
CA LEU A 72 -11.14 8.92 12.14
C LEU A 72 -10.84 8.29 13.50
N TYR A 73 -9.83 8.79 14.24
CA TYR A 73 -9.42 8.17 15.50
C TYR A 73 -10.55 8.11 16.52
N GLU A 74 -11.23 9.24 16.75
CA GLU A 74 -12.32 9.31 17.74
C GLU A 74 -13.43 8.31 17.40
N GLU A 75 -13.77 8.21 16.13
CA GLU A 75 -14.77 7.27 15.66
C GLU A 75 -14.30 5.81 15.83
N TYR A 76 -13.11 5.45 15.32
CA TYR A 76 -12.61 4.07 15.34
C TYR A 76 -12.30 3.58 16.76
N SER A 77 -11.81 4.45 17.65
CA SER A 77 -11.45 4.07 19.02
C SER A 77 -12.64 3.62 19.86
N THR A 78 -13.87 3.99 19.45
CA THR A 78 -15.12 3.56 20.10
C THR A 78 -15.73 2.29 19.52
N LEU A 79 -15.25 1.84 18.36
CA LEU A 79 -15.74 0.66 17.66
C LEU A 79 -15.06 -0.63 18.12
N SER A 80 -15.77 -1.75 17.97
CA SER A 80 -15.16 -3.07 18.04
C SER A 80 -14.24 -3.34 16.85
N GLU A 81 -13.28 -4.27 16.98
CA GLU A 81 -12.36 -4.63 15.89
C GLU A 81 -13.11 -5.02 14.59
N PRO A 82 -14.20 -5.83 14.63
CA PRO A 82 -14.99 -6.10 13.43
C PRO A 82 -15.55 -4.85 12.75
N GLU A 83 -16.13 -3.93 13.52
CA GLU A 83 -16.70 -2.70 12.95
C GLU A 83 -15.61 -1.80 12.33
N GLN A 84 -14.42 -1.73 12.94
CA GLN A 84 -13.29 -1.00 12.38
C GLN A 84 -12.83 -1.59 11.04
N ILE A 85 -12.78 -2.93 10.95
CA ILE A 85 -12.43 -3.64 9.70
C ILE A 85 -13.50 -3.37 8.65
N MET A 86 -14.78 -3.48 9.00
CA MET A 86 -15.89 -3.22 8.07
C MET A 86 -15.80 -1.80 7.49
N ARG A 87 -15.61 -0.78 8.33
CA ARG A 87 -15.41 0.60 7.85
C ARG A 87 -14.16 0.77 6.99
N SER A 88 -13.11 0.00 7.25
CA SER A 88 -11.92 0.01 6.39
C SER A 88 -12.17 -0.64 5.03
N ILE A 89 -13.12 -1.58 4.92
CA ILE A 89 -13.54 -2.20 3.65
C ILE A 89 -14.42 -1.24 2.86
N GLU A 90 -15.51 -0.77 3.47
CA GLU A 90 -16.56 0.02 2.82
C GLU A 90 -16.15 1.47 2.57
N GLY A 91 -15.29 2.01 3.44
CA GLY A 91 -15.01 3.44 3.51
C GLY A 91 -15.97 4.19 4.44
N VAL A 92 -15.74 5.50 4.58
CA VAL A 92 -16.53 6.42 5.38
C VAL A 92 -16.91 7.61 4.49
N GLN A 93 -18.22 7.77 4.30
CA GLN A 93 -18.82 8.80 3.44
C GLN A 93 -18.66 10.20 4.04
N LYS A 94 -18.80 11.23 3.19
CA LYS A 94 -18.78 12.63 3.62
C LYS A 94 -19.94 12.92 4.56
N SER A 95 -19.62 13.41 5.76
CA SER A 95 -20.61 14.05 6.65
C SER A 95 -20.91 15.49 6.25
N ALA A 96 -20.00 16.15 5.50
CA ALA A 96 -20.15 17.51 4.98
C ALA A 96 -19.29 17.71 3.71
N PRO A 97 -19.53 18.75 2.88
CA PRO A 97 -18.83 18.96 1.59
C PRO A 97 -17.29 18.93 1.67
N ASN A 98 -16.73 19.43 2.77
CA ASN A 98 -15.29 19.52 3.04
C ASN A 98 -14.80 18.53 4.11
N ALA A 99 -15.66 17.60 4.56
CA ALA A 99 -15.24 16.59 5.50
C ALA A 99 -14.25 15.62 4.82
N PRO A 100 -13.19 15.19 5.53
CA PRO A 100 -12.33 14.14 5.04
C PRO A 100 -13.13 12.84 4.86
N VAL A 101 -12.77 12.05 3.86
CA VAL A 101 -13.40 10.76 3.55
C VAL A 101 -12.40 9.64 3.69
N LEU A 102 -12.92 8.45 3.99
CA LEU A 102 -12.21 7.22 3.71
C LEU A 102 -12.85 6.59 2.49
N LEU A 103 -12.09 6.47 1.40
CA LEU A 103 -12.56 5.73 0.22
C LEU A 103 -12.67 4.24 0.55
N SER A 104 -13.51 3.50 -0.18
CA SER A 104 -13.56 2.04 -0.07
C SER A 104 -12.21 1.40 -0.43
N ILE A 105 -11.98 0.17 0.01
CA ILE A 105 -10.75 -0.55 -0.37
C ILE A 105 -10.60 -0.67 -1.90
N LEU A 106 -11.71 -0.84 -2.63
CA LEU A 106 -11.71 -0.88 -4.08
C LEU A 106 -11.23 0.45 -4.67
N ASP A 107 -11.85 1.56 -4.27
CA ASP A 107 -11.55 2.89 -4.81
C ASP A 107 -10.10 3.31 -4.51
N ARG A 108 -9.60 2.99 -3.31
CA ARG A 108 -8.19 3.27 -2.94
C ARG A 108 -7.24 2.55 -3.90
N TYR A 109 -7.47 1.28 -4.19
CA TYR A 109 -6.64 0.52 -5.12
C TYR A 109 -6.81 1.00 -6.56
N GLN A 110 -8.04 1.16 -7.04
CA GLN A 110 -8.32 1.67 -8.39
C GLN A 110 -7.65 3.02 -8.65
N SER A 111 -7.52 3.86 -7.62
CA SER A 111 -6.83 5.14 -7.76
C SER A 111 -5.32 5.02 -7.99
N VAL A 112 -4.66 3.93 -7.59
CA VAL A 112 -3.20 3.76 -7.69
C VAL A 112 -2.75 2.67 -8.68
N LEU A 113 -3.61 1.70 -9.01
CA LEU A 113 -3.26 0.62 -9.94
C LEU A 113 -2.86 1.07 -11.35
N PRO A 114 -3.35 2.20 -11.90
CA PRO A 114 -2.89 2.65 -13.21
C PRO A 114 -1.38 2.94 -13.27
N TRP A 115 -0.71 3.22 -12.13
CA TRP A 115 0.76 3.33 -12.07
C TRP A 115 1.48 2.07 -12.57
N ILE A 116 0.85 0.89 -12.49
CA ILE A 116 1.44 -0.38 -12.95
C ILE A 116 1.77 -0.34 -14.45
N SER A 117 0.99 0.41 -15.24
CA SER A 117 1.17 0.50 -16.69
C SER A 117 2.30 1.44 -17.11
N GLU A 118 2.87 2.21 -16.18
CA GLU A 118 3.95 3.15 -16.48
C GLU A 118 5.32 2.46 -16.57
N SER A 119 6.01 2.65 -17.69
CA SER A 119 7.35 2.05 -17.92
C SER A 119 8.44 2.49 -16.93
N PHE A 120 8.23 3.63 -16.24
CA PHE A 120 9.12 4.11 -15.20
C PHE A 120 8.77 3.58 -13.80
N ASN A 121 7.70 2.79 -13.68
CA ASN A 121 7.26 2.17 -12.44
C ASN A 121 7.72 0.70 -12.35
N TYR A 122 8.02 0.25 -11.14
CA TYR A 122 8.12 -1.16 -10.80
C TYR A 122 7.19 -1.49 -9.64
N THR A 123 6.35 -2.51 -9.85
CA THR A 123 5.39 -2.94 -8.83
C THR A 123 6.03 -3.97 -7.92
N VAL A 124 6.19 -3.60 -6.65
CA VAL A 124 6.72 -4.46 -5.59
C VAL A 124 5.55 -5.14 -4.89
N ARG A 125 5.60 -6.47 -4.76
CA ARG A 125 4.64 -7.21 -3.93
C ARG A 125 5.17 -7.32 -2.50
N PHE A 126 4.42 -6.82 -1.53
CA PHE A 126 4.79 -6.88 -0.11
C PHE A 126 5.12 -8.31 0.33
N GLU A 127 4.33 -9.27 -0.12
CA GLU A 127 4.43 -10.70 0.21
C GLU A 127 5.74 -11.32 -0.28
N ARG A 128 6.31 -10.77 -1.36
CA ARG A 128 7.62 -11.18 -1.87
C ARG A 128 8.76 -10.48 -1.12
N LEU A 129 8.56 -9.23 -0.72
CA LEU A 129 9.60 -8.42 -0.06
C LEU A 129 9.82 -8.78 1.41
N ILE A 130 8.79 -9.23 2.12
CA ILE A 130 8.79 -9.32 3.58
C ILE A 130 9.70 -10.44 4.14
N GLY A 131 9.97 -11.47 3.35
CA GLY A 131 10.84 -12.59 3.72
C GLY A 131 10.30 -13.48 4.86
N PRO A 132 11.13 -14.40 5.39
CA PRO A 132 10.71 -15.45 6.32
C PRO A 132 10.03 -14.96 7.60
N HIS A 133 10.49 -13.84 8.17
CA HIS A 133 9.93 -13.30 9.40
C HIS A 133 8.47 -12.84 9.26
N GLY A 134 8.04 -12.48 8.04
CA GLY A 134 6.66 -12.11 7.73
C GLY A 134 5.83 -13.20 7.08
N GLY A 135 6.34 -14.43 7.01
CA GLY A 135 5.67 -15.55 6.33
C GLY A 135 5.95 -15.66 4.82
N GLY A 136 6.81 -14.81 4.26
CA GLY A 136 7.33 -14.96 2.89
C GLY A 136 8.51 -15.94 2.83
N SER A 137 9.14 -16.11 1.67
CA SER A 137 10.37 -16.91 1.53
C SER A 137 11.60 -16.05 1.36
N ARG A 138 12.77 -16.57 1.75
CA ARG A 138 14.05 -15.88 1.56
C ARG A 138 14.35 -15.71 0.07
N ASP A 139 14.13 -16.74 -0.74
CA ASP A 139 14.38 -16.69 -2.18
C ASP A 139 13.53 -15.64 -2.88
N ALA A 140 12.23 -15.56 -2.55
CA ALA A 140 11.36 -14.52 -3.11
C ALA A 140 11.82 -13.12 -2.72
N GLN A 141 12.24 -12.93 -1.47
CA GLN A 141 12.77 -11.66 -0.97
C GLN A 141 14.05 -11.24 -1.69
N ILE A 142 15.01 -12.16 -1.85
CA ILE A 142 16.26 -11.88 -2.55
C ILE A 142 16.00 -11.54 -4.03
N GLU A 143 15.13 -12.29 -4.70
CA GLU A 143 14.76 -11.99 -6.09
C GLU A 143 14.02 -10.66 -6.24
N GLU A 144 13.11 -10.33 -5.31
CA GLU A 144 12.40 -9.04 -5.31
C GLU A 144 13.37 -7.86 -5.15
N LEU A 145 14.36 -7.98 -4.26
CA LEU A 145 15.40 -6.98 -4.06
C LEU A 145 16.31 -6.81 -5.28
N LYS A 146 16.69 -7.91 -5.93
CA LYS A 146 17.43 -7.85 -7.20
C LYS A 146 16.62 -7.13 -8.28
N ASN A 147 15.31 -7.36 -8.37
CA ASN A 147 14.44 -6.71 -9.33
C ASN A 147 14.32 -5.20 -9.06
N ILE A 148 14.15 -4.80 -7.79
CA ILE A 148 14.15 -3.40 -7.38
C ILE A 148 15.49 -2.73 -7.75
N ALA A 149 16.63 -3.35 -7.39
CA ALA A 149 17.95 -2.82 -7.71
C ALA A 149 18.15 -2.65 -9.23
N ARG A 150 17.71 -3.63 -10.03
CA ARG A 150 17.74 -3.57 -11.50
C ARG A 150 16.90 -2.42 -12.04
N HIS A 151 15.68 -2.24 -11.53
CA HIS A 151 14.78 -1.16 -11.95
C HIS A 151 15.38 0.23 -11.63
N LEU A 152 15.91 0.39 -10.42
CA LEU A 152 16.57 1.61 -9.97
C LEU A 152 17.95 1.83 -10.59
N LYS A 153 18.47 0.85 -11.35
CA LYS A 153 19.81 0.86 -11.95
C LYS A 153 20.92 1.03 -10.90
N ILE A 154 20.71 0.46 -9.71
CA ILE A 154 21.70 0.45 -8.62
C ILE A 154 22.51 -0.84 -8.72
N ARG A 155 23.84 -0.72 -8.65
CA ARG A 155 24.72 -1.89 -8.55
C ARG A 155 24.74 -2.37 -7.11
N CYS A 156 24.29 -3.59 -6.89
CA CYS A 156 24.36 -4.28 -5.61
C CYS A 156 25.08 -5.61 -5.80
N SER A 157 26.04 -5.91 -4.93
CA SER A 157 26.61 -7.25 -4.83
C SER A 157 25.61 -8.20 -4.17
N SER A 158 25.81 -9.51 -4.31
CA SER A 158 25.00 -10.49 -3.57
C SER A 158 25.06 -10.26 -2.05
N ARG A 159 26.22 -9.81 -1.54
CA ARG A 159 26.39 -9.48 -0.13
C ARG A 159 25.52 -8.30 0.31
N ASP A 160 25.44 -7.25 -0.51
CA ASP A 160 24.60 -6.09 -0.21
C ASP A 160 23.13 -6.49 -0.15
N ILE A 161 22.67 -7.30 -1.12
CA ILE A 161 21.29 -7.79 -1.16
C ILE A 161 20.97 -8.65 0.08
N GLU A 162 21.86 -9.56 0.47
CA GLU A 162 21.69 -10.39 1.67
C GLU A 162 21.61 -9.56 2.96
N GLN A 163 22.47 -8.54 3.07
CA GLN A 163 22.49 -7.64 4.22
C GLN A 163 21.20 -6.81 4.29
N ILE A 164 20.76 -6.24 3.18
CA ILE A 164 19.49 -5.51 3.11
C ILE A 164 18.33 -6.44 3.49
N ALA A 165 18.27 -7.64 2.90
CA ALA A 165 17.23 -8.62 3.17
C ALA A 165 17.15 -9.02 4.65
N ALA A 166 18.28 -9.06 5.36
CA ALA A 166 18.31 -9.35 6.80
C ALA A 166 17.78 -8.20 7.67
N GLN A 167 17.70 -6.97 7.16
CA GLN A 167 17.35 -5.77 7.92
C GLN A 167 15.97 -5.17 7.58
N ILE A 168 15.29 -5.65 6.52
CA ILE A 168 13.98 -5.14 6.08
C ILE A 168 12.88 -5.32 7.14
N PHE A 169 12.95 -6.40 7.92
CA PHE A 169 11.86 -6.75 8.82
C PHE A 169 11.90 -5.94 10.12
N GLY A 170 10.84 -5.18 10.40
CA GLY A 170 10.69 -4.45 11.64
C GLY A 170 11.29 -3.04 11.62
N GLY A 171 11.36 -2.43 12.81
CA GLY A 171 12.16 -1.21 13.03
C GLY A 171 11.57 0.12 12.53
N THR A 172 10.35 0.14 12.00
CA THR A 172 9.68 1.38 11.56
C THR A 172 8.63 1.86 12.57
N HIS A 173 8.35 3.17 12.58
CA HIS A 173 7.35 3.77 13.47
C HIS A 173 5.94 3.16 13.30
N THR A 174 5.61 2.72 12.09
CA THR A 174 4.31 2.11 11.75
C THR A 174 4.34 0.57 11.80
N PHE A 175 5.47 -0.04 12.19
CA PHE A 175 5.59 -1.49 12.25
C PHE A 175 4.72 -2.06 13.37
N ARG A 176 3.73 -2.89 12.99
CA ARG A 176 2.86 -3.62 13.95
C ARG A 176 3.22 -5.10 14.07
N LYS A 177 3.12 -5.83 12.96
CA LYS A 177 3.28 -7.30 12.91
C LYS A 177 4.12 -7.74 11.72
N GLY A 178 3.91 -7.11 10.56
CA GLY A 178 4.71 -7.38 9.36
C GLY A 178 4.50 -8.76 8.75
N VAL A 179 3.32 -9.36 8.91
CA VAL A 179 3.03 -10.71 8.40
C VAL A 179 2.01 -10.68 7.25
N ILE A 180 2.09 -11.67 6.37
CA ILE A 180 1.13 -11.93 5.29
C ILE A 180 -0.06 -12.76 5.80
N SER A 181 -1.21 -12.64 5.13
CA SER A 181 -2.43 -13.41 5.39
C SER A 181 -2.96 -13.30 6.84
N ASP A 182 -2.65 -12.21 7.55
CA ASP A 182 -3.16 -11.97 8.90
C ASP A 182 -4.68 -11.79 8.90
N TRP A 183 -5.24 -11.33 7.78
CA TRP A 183 -6.68 -11.15 7.60
C TRP A 183 -7.50 -12.39 7.96
N ARG A 184 -6.95 -13.59 7.75
CA ARG A 184 -7.61 -14.88 8.08
C ARG A 184 -7.95 -15.00 9.58
N ASN A 185 -7.21 -14.31 10.45
CA ASN A 185 -7.43 -14.31 11.90
C ASN A 185 -8.46 -13.26 12.35
N HIS A 186 -8.90 -12.37 11.45
CA HIS A 186 -9.69 -11.18 11.79
C HIS A 186 -10.99 -11.06 10.97
N PHE A 187 -11.05 -11.66 9.79
CA PHE A 187 -12.26 -11.65 8.97
C PHE A 187 -13.33 -12.56 9.58
N SER A 188 -14.53 -12.02 9.79
CA SER A 188 -15.74 -12.79 10.01
C SER A 188 -16.32 -13.20 8.65
N GLU A 189 -17.31 -14.09 8.66
CA GLU A 189 -18.03 -14.44 7.42
C GLU A 189 -18.71 -13.22 6.80
N GLU A 190 -19.16 -12.28 7.62
CA GLU A 190 -19.73 -11.02 7.13
C GLU A 190 -18.68 -10.12 6.47
N HIS A 191 -17.46 -10.02 7.03
CA HIS A 191 -16.36 -9.32 6.34
C HIS A 191 -16.06 -9.96 4.99
N LYS A 192 -15.99 -11.30 4.91
CA LYS A 192 -15.76 -11.99 3.63
C LYS A 192 -16.87 -11.68 2.62
N ARG A 193 -18.13 -11.75 3.04
CA ARG A 193 -19.30 -11.47 2.20
C ARG A 193 -19.22 -10.07 1.60
N VAL A 194 -19.04 -9.05 2.45
CA VAL A 194 -18.94 -7.64 2.00
C VAL A 194 -17.69 -7.40 1.18
N PHE A 195 -16.55 -8.00 1.55
CA PHE A 195 -15.31 -7.85 0.79
C PHE A 195 -15.46 -8.42 -0.62
N LYS A 196 -16.08 -9.59 -0.78
CA LYS A 196 -16.37 -10.18 -2.09
C LYS A 196 -17.24 -9.25 -2.92
N GLU A 197 -18.29 -8.69 -2.32
CA GLU A 197 -19.20 -7.75 -2.98
C GLU A 197 -18.48 -6.49 -3.48
N ILE A 198 -17.62 -5.89 -2.65
CA ILE A 198 -16.95 -4.61 -2.96
C ILE A 198 -15.69 -4.80 -3.79
N ALA A 199 -14.86 -5.78 -3.47
CA ALA A 199 -13.49 -5.90 -3.98
C ALA A 199 -13.07 -7.34 -4.30
N GLY A 200 -14.03 -8.26 -4.50
CA GLY A 200 -13.72 -9.65 -4.89
C GLY A 200 -12.91 -9.72 -6.19
N GLN A 201 -13.35 -9.00 -7.22
CA GLN A 201 -12.67 -8.95 -8.52
C GLN A 201 -11.25 -8.36 -8.40
N LEU A 202 -11.05 -7.39 -7.51
CA LEU A 202 -9.72 -6.81 -7.26
C LEU A 202 -8.72 -7.87 -6.79
N LEU A 203 -9.14 -8.87 -6.00
CA LEU A 203 -8.26 -9.94 -5.57
C LEU A 203 -7.83 -10.83 -6.75
N ILE A 204 -8.73 -11.07 -7.69
CA ILE A 204 -8.46 -11.85 -8.90
C ILE A 204 -7.51 -11.07 -9.82
N ASP A 205 -7.81 -9.79 -10.08
CA ASP A 205 -6.99 -8.93 -10.93
C ASP A 205 -5.56 -8.78 -10.39
N LEU A 206 -5.41 -8.78 -9.06
CA LEU A 206 -4.12 -8.72 -8.39
C LEU A 206 -3.43 -10.08 -8.25
N GLY A 207 -4.09 -11.19 -8.60
CA GLY A 207 -3.57 -12.55 -8.53
C GLY A 207 -3.51 -13.14 -7.12
N TYR A 208 -4.30 -12.63 -6.18
CA TYR A 208 -4.42 -13.19 -4.83
C TYR A 208 -5.42 -14.35 -4.75
N GLU A 209 -6.43 -14.38 -5.62
CA GLU A 209 -7.45 -15.43 -5.71
C GLU A 209 -7.74 -15.77 -7.17
N GLN A 210 -8.32 -16.94 -7.43
CA GLN A 210 -8.70 -17.36 -8.79
C GLN A 210 -10.16 -17.03 -9.12
N ASP A 211 -11.01 -17.02 -8.11
CA ASP A 211 -12.45 -16.83 -8.21
C ASP A 211 -12.99 -16.26 -6.88
N TYR A 212 -14.30 -16.37 -6.65
CA TYR A 212 -14.98 -15.87 -5.47
C TYR A 212 -15.16 -16.91 -4.36
N ASP A 213 -14.61 -18.13 -4.49
CA ASP A 213 -14.84 -19.26 -3.57
C ASP A 213 -13.82 -19.35 -2.41
N TRP A 214 -13.11 -18.26 -2.12
CA TRP A 214 -12.12 -18.14 -1.03
C TRP A 214 -12.70 -17.82 0.36
#